data_AF-A0A836T8M3-F1
#
_entry.id   AF-A0A836T8M3-F1
#
_cell.length_a   1.000
_cell.length_b   1.000
_cell.length_c   1.000
_cell.angle_alpha   90.00
_cell.angle_beta   90.00
_cell.angle_gamma   90.00
#
_symmetry.space_group_name_H-M   'P 1'
#
loop_
_entity.id
_entity.type
_entity.pdbx_description
1 polymer ?
#
loop_
_entity_poly.entity_id
_entity_poly.type
_entity_poly.pdbx_seq_one_letter_code
_entity_poly.pdbx_strand_id
1 'polypeptide(L)'
;PGDSILIKEIENEEKGKTVKILGEVNRPGVYEYKPGMTLYDLIIKAGGYTEDAYPKGLIFIRESAKKLQQQQLEATILTMEEELSQSSESLEAVGATPQEQALAKMAIEKQKKLLEIVKKKAKVGLGRIALDIPDSLEKLKNSSDNIELQDGDFIYIPAKPNYILVLGGVYNQISLPYRKGKTIKWYLKEVGGLKDYAKKDDIYIIKANGRVISQRNYENFAFYWDDNKLNFGKDFYSLQLEQGDAIVVPTEMKIPILWRPLIKDITQIIFQALSTAVLASRL
;
A
#
# COMPACT_ATOMS: atom_id res chain seq x y z
N PRO A 1 -35.37 13.37 44.46
CA PRO A 1 -35.97 12.22 43.74
C PRO A 1 -36.54 12.68 42.40
N GLY A 2 -36.06 12.08 41.31
CA GLY A 2 -36.82 11.96 40.05
C GLY A 2 -36.73 13.09 39.05
N ASP A 3 -35.56 13.35 38.48
CA ASP A 3 -35.47 13.81 37.08
C ASP A 3 -34.60 12.80 36.32
N SER A 4 -35.24 12.00 35.47
CA SER A 4 -34.58 11.15 34.50
C SER A 4 -34.72 11.81 33.13
N ILE A 5 -33.61 12.35 32.63
CA ILE A 5 -33.50 12.84 31.26
C ILE A 5 -33.49 11.62 30.35
N LEU A 6 -34.60 11.44 29.63
CA LEU A 6 -34.72 10.45 28.58
C LEU A 6 -34.00 11.01 27.35
N ILE A 7 -32.72 10.65 27.19
CA ILE A 7 -31.98 10.91 25.96
C ILE A 7 -32.65 10.05 24.90
N LYS A 8 -33.49 10.68 24.08
CA LYS A 8 -34.01 10.06 22.87
C LYS A 8 -32.80 9.90 21.94
N GLU A 9 -32.23 8.70 21.93
CA GLU A 9 -31.35 8.26 20.86
C GLU A 9 -32.12 8.54 19.58
N ILE A 10 -31.64 9.52 18.81
CA ILE A 10 -32.24 9.84 17.52
C ILE A 10 -32.02 8.56 16.72
N GLU A 11 -33.08 7.76 16.61
CA GLU A 11 -33.19 6.66 15.66
C GLU A 11 -32.49 7.10 14.40
N ASN A 12 -31.46 6.36 13.98
CA ASN A 12 -30.84 6.52 12.68
C ASN A 12 -32.00 6.61 11.67
N GLU A 13 -32.29 7.82 11.20
CA GLU A 13 -32.94 8.02 9.91
C GLU A 13 -32.30 7.02 8.97
N GLU A 14 -33.09 6.27 8.21
CA GLU A 14 -32.60 5.32 7.22
C GLU A 14 -31.57 6.02 6.33
N LYS A 15 -30.30 5.99 6.74
CA LYS A 15 -29.23 6.71 6.06
C LYS A 15 -29.09 5.97 4.75
N GLY A 16 -29.64 6.56 3.70
CA GLY A 16 -29.49 6.06 2.35
C GLY A 16 -28.03 5.69 2.13
N LYS A 17 -27.79 4.59 1.41
CA LYS A 17 -26.43 4.14 1.12
C LYS A 17 -25.64 5.29 0.50
N THR A 18 -24.39 5.48 0.88
CA THR A 18 -23.57 6.61 0.42
C THR A 18 -22.18 6.18 0.00
N VAL A 19 -21.58 6.98 -0.88
CA VAL A 19 -20.17 6.91 -1.27
C VAL A 19 -19.56 8.29 -1.08
N LYS A 20 -18.26 8.36 -0.75
CA LYS A 20 -17.58 9.63 -0.49
C LYS A 20 -16.41 9.82 -1.45
N ILE A 21 -16.32 11.00 -2.06
CA ILE A 21 -15.21 11.39 -2.94
C ILE A 21 -14.64 12.73 -2.51
N LEU A 22 -13.33 12.77 -2.25
CA LEU A 22 -12.60 13.97 -1.81
C LEU A 22 -11.34 14.21 -2.67
N GLY A 23 -10.73 15.38 -2.47
CA GLY A 23 -9.51 15.79 -3.15
C GLY A 23 -9.79 16.58 -4.43
N GLU A 24 -9.00 16.33 -5.46
CA GLU A 24 -8.98 17.08 -6.72
C GLU A 24 -10.11 16.69 -7.69
N VAL A 25 -11.33 17.01 -7.28
CA VAL A 25 -12.55 16.94 -8.08
C VAL A 25 -13.30 18.26 -7.96
N ASN A 26 -14.12 18.60 -8.96
CA ASN A 26 -14.80 19.90 -8.99
C ASN A 26 -15.82 20.08 -7.85
N ARG A 27 -16.40 18.99 -7.34
CA ARG A 27 -17.36 18.98 -6.23
C ARG A 27 -17.05 17.83 -5.27
N PRO A 28 -16.09 18.00 -4.34
CA PRO A 28 -15.81 16.97 -3.33
C PRO A 28 -16.99 16.89 -2.34
N GLY A 29 -17.34 15.68 -1.90
CA GLY A 29 -18.47 15.49 -1.00
C GLY A 29 -18.91 14.04 -0.83
N VAL A 30 -20.07 13.89 -0.17
CA VAL A 30 -20.76 12.61 -0.01
C VAL A 30 -21.91 12.56 -1.02
N TYR A 31 -22.05 11.42 -1.69
CA TYR A 31 -23.05 11.19 -2.73
C TYR A 31 -23.91 9.98 -2.37
N GLU A 32 -25.20 10.06 -2.72
CA GLU A 32 -26.10 8.92 -2.66
C GLU A 32 -25.59 7.79 -3.57
N TYR A 33 -25.47 6.59 -3.02
CA TYR A 33 -25.12 5.38 -3.75
C TYR A 33 -26.36 4.74 -4.35
N LYS A 34 -26.25 4.31 -5.62
CA LYS A 34 -27.27 3.54 -6.31
C LYS A 34 -26.68 2.21 -6.80
N PRO A 35 -27.42 1.09 -6.74
CA PRO A 35 -26.95 -0.18 -7.29
C PRO A 35 -26.48 -0.03 -8.74
N GLY A 36 -25.33 -0.62 -9.07
CA GLY A 36 -24.69 -0.54 -10.39
C GLY A 36 -23.90 0.75 -10.66
N MET A 37 -23.87 1.70 -9.72
CA MET A 37 -23.06 2.93 -9.87
C MET A 37 -21.57 2.61 -9.88
N THR A 38 -20.83 3.15 -10.85
CA THR A 38 -19.39 2.89 -11.00
C THR A 38 -18.52 4.05 -10.49
N LEU A 39 -17.21 3.81 -10.42
CA LEU A 39 -16.23 4.85 -10.11
C LEU A 39 -16.30 6.03 -11.09
N TYR A 40 -16.43 5.75 -12.40
CA TYR A 40 -16.65 6.77 -13.42
C TYR A 40 -17.89 7.63 -13.12
N ASP A 41 -19.03 7.00 -12.80
CA ASP A 41 -20.28 7.72 -12.52
C ASP A 41 -20.14 8.67 -11.33
N LEU A 42 -19.45 8.23 -10.27
CA LEU A 42 -19.18 9.06 -9.10
C LEU A 42 -18.33 10.28 -9.45
N ILE A 43 -17.27 10.09 -10.24
CA ILE A 43 -16.39 11.20 -10.62
C ILE A 43 -17.14 12.19 -11.52
N ILE A 44 -17.98 11.71 -12.45
CA ILE A 44 -18.84 12.58 -13.26
C ILE A 44 -19.85 13.34 -12.40
N LYS A 45 -20.50 12.70 -11.43
CA LYS A 45 -21.38 13.37 -10.45
C LYS A 45 -20.64 14.44 -9.66
N ALA A 46 -19.39 14.16 -9.29
CA ALA A 46 -18.48 15.13 -8.67
C ALA A 46 -17.99 16.23 -9.63
N GLY A 47 -18.49 16.28 -10.86
CA GLY A 47 -18.18 17.32 -11.84
C GLY A 47 -16.88 17.06 -12.60
N GLY A 48 -16.30 15.87 -12.51
CA GLY A 48 -15.01 15.53 -13.10
C GLY A 48 -13.82 15.92 -12.22
N TYR A 49 -12.63 15.67 -12.75
CA TYR A 49 -11.35 16.05 -12.14
C TYR A 49 -11.11 17.56 -12.24
N THR A 50 -10.35 18.12 -11.30
CA THR A 50 -9.74 19.45 -11.46
C THR A 50 -8.51 19.37 -12.39
N GLU A 51 -7.94 20.51 -12.79
CA GLU A 51 -6.73 20.56 -13.63
C GLU A 51 -5.48 19.97 -12.93
N ASP A 52 -5.43 20.10 -11.61
CA ASP A 52 -4.32 19.62 -10.78
C ASP A 52 -4.49 18.16 -10.34
N ALA A 53 -5.58 17.49 -10.72
CA ALA A 53 -5.85 16.13 -10.30
C ALA A 53 -4.80 15.13 -10.79
N TYR A 54 -4.59 14.09 -9.97
CA TYR A 54 -3.74 12.96 -10.32
C TYR A 54 -4.47 11.62 -10.18
N PRO A 55 -5.24 11.23 -11.21
CA PRO A 55 -6.04 10.01 -11.21
C PRO A 55 -5.21 8.74 -10.94
N LYS A 56 -3.99 8.66 -11.48
CA LYS A 56 -3.05 7.55 -11.23
C LYS A 56 -2.63 7.40 -9.76
N GLY A 57 -2.84 8.42 -8.93
CA GLY A 57 -2.59 8.39 -7.49
C GLY A 57 -3.85 8.10 -6.66
N LEU A 58 -4.98 7.78 -7.30
CA LEU A 58 -6.27 7.59 -6.62
C LEU A 58 -6.15 6.57 -5.48
N ILE A 59 -6.74 6.94 -4.34
CA ILE A 59 -6.85 6.09 -3.16
C ILE A 59 -8.29 5.63 -3.08
N PHE A 60 -8.48 4.32 -3.23
CA PHE A 60 -9.77 3.66 -3.09
C PHE A 60 -9.79 2.85 -1.80
N ILE A 61 -10.76 3.10 -0.94
CA ILE A 61 -10.94 2.44 0.35
C ILE A 61 -12.33 1.78 0.38
N ARG A 62 -12.34 0.49 0.73
CA ARG A 62 -13.56 -0.32 0.80
C ARG A 62 -13.60 -1.17 2.07
N GLU A 63 -14.72 -1.10 2.77
CA GLU A 63 -14.90 -1.82 4.03
C GLU A 63 -14.94 -3.35 3.84
N SER A 64 -15.55 -3.85 2.77
CA SER A 64 -15.54 -5.30 2.48
C SER A 64 -14.14 -5.83 2.19
N ALA A 65 -13.29 -5.04 1.51
CA ALA A 65 -11.89 -5.38 1.29
C ALA A 65 -11.08 -5.40 2.59
N LYS A 66 -11.34 -4.44 3.49
CA LYS A 66 -10.75 -4.40 4.84
C LYS A 66 -11.09 -5.66 5.64
N LYS A 67 -12.37 -6.05 5.66
CA LYS A 67 -12.85 -7.25 6.36
C LYS A 67 -12.19 -8.52 5.83
N LEU A 68 -12.09 -8.66 4.50
CA LEU A 68 -11.42 -9.80 3.88
C LEU A 68 -9.94 -9.86 4.26
N GLN A 69 -9.24 -8.72 4.24
CA GLN A 69 -7.83 -8.64 4.66
C GLN A 69 -7.64 -9.02 6.13
N GLN A 70 -8.57 -8.63 7.00
CA GLN A 70 -8.57 -9.01 8.42
C GLN A 70 -8.75 -10.51 8.61
N GLN A 71 -9.72 -11.12 7.93
CA GLN A 71 -9.94 -12.56 8.00
C GLN A 71 -8.72 -13.35 7.51
N GLN A 72 -8.08 -12.91 6.41
CA GLN A 72 -6.87 -13.54 5.90
C GLN A 72 -5.69 -13.41 6.86
N LEU A 73 -5.51 -12.24 7.49
CA LEU A 73 -4.47 -12.02 8.48
C LEU A 73 -4.67 -12.92 9.71
N GLU A 74 -5.90 -13.01 10.22
CA GLU A 74 -6.24 -13.86 11.35
C GLU A 74 -5.99 -15.34 11.04
N ALA A 75 -6.44 -15.82 9.87
CA ALA A 75 -6.18 -17.18 9.42
C ALA A 75 -4.67 -17.47 9.30
N THR A 76 -3.90 -16.53 8.74
CA THR A 76 -2.44 -16.66 8.63
C THR A 76 -1.77 -16.74 9.99
N ILE A 77 -2.20 -15.91 10.95
CA ILE A 77 -1.68 -15.93 12.32
C ILE A 77 -1.98 -17.28 12.98
N LEU A 78 -3.20 -17.81 12.82
CA LEU A 78 -3.58 -19.12 13.36
C LEU A 78 -2.71 -20.25 12.80
N THR A 79 -2.50 -20.29 11.48
CA THR A 79 -1.61 -21.27 10.86
C THR A 79 -0.19 -21.18 11.40
N MET A 80 0.35 -19.96 11.59
CA MET A 80 1.67 -19.78 12.20
C MET A 80 1.73 -20.28 13.66
N GLU A 81 0.64 -20.14 14.43
CA GLU A 81 0.57 -20.66 15.81
C GLU A 81 0.58 -22.19 15.85
N GLU A 82 -0.17 -22.83 14.96
CA GLU A 82 -0.22 -24.28 14.83
C GLU A 82 1.15 -24.84 14.43
N GLU A 83 1.81 -24.25 13.43
CA GLU A 83 3.16 -24.64 12.99
C GLU A 83 4.19 -24.53 14.11
N LEU A 84 4.15 -23.45 14.91
CA LEU A 84 5.05 -23.27 16.06
C LEU A 84 4.76 -24.26 17.18
N SER A 85 3.50 -24.65 17.38
CA SER A 85 3.10 -25.63 18.39
C SER A 85 3.59 -27.02 18.01
N GLN A 86 3.36 -27.47 16.77
CA GLN A 86 3.86 -28.74 16.25
C GLN A 86 5.40 -28.81 16.23
N SER A 87 6.06 -27.70 15.87
CA SER A 87 7.52 -27.60 15.92
C SER A 87 8.05 -27.70 17.35
N SER A 88 7.30 -27.24 18.35
CA SER A 88 7.68 -27.36 19.76
C SER A 88 7.59 -28.82 20.23
N GLU A 89 6.50 -29.50 19.88
CA GLU A 89 6.21 -30.89 20.30
C GLU A 89 7.16 -31.89 19.64
N SER A 90 7.47 -31.72 18.36
CA SER A 90 8.40 -32.60 17.64
C SER A 90 9.82 -32.55 18.21
N LEU A 91 10.28 -31.43 18.77
CA LEU A 91 11.59 -31.34 19.42
C LEU A 91 11.68 -32.15 20.72
N GLU A 92 10.55 -32.40 21.39
CA GLU A 92 10.51 -33.19 22.62
C GLU A 92 10.56 -34.70 22.34
N ALA A 93 10.18 -35.11 21.13
CA ALA A 93 10.18 -36.51 20.69
C ALA A 93 11.51 -36.98 20.06
N VAL A 94 12.45 -36.07 19.77
CA VAL A 94 13.71 -36.38 19.08
C VAL A 94 14.82 -36.69 20.09
N GLY A 95 15.51 -37.82 19.91
CA GLY A 95 16.70 -38.25 20.65
C GLY A 95 17.96 -37.38 20.41
N ALA A 96 17.76 -36.07 20.27
CA ALA A 96 18.80 -35.06 20.11
C ALA A 96 19.53 -34.82 21.44
N THR A 97 20.75 -34.30 21.34
CA THR A 97 21.53 -33.97 22.54
C THR A 97 20.86 -32.84 23.34
N PRO A 98 21.06 -32.76 24.67
CA PRO A 98 20.49 -31.67 25.49
C PRO A 98 20.84 -30.26 25.01
N GLN A 99 21.99 -30.09 24.35
CA GLN A 99 22.44 -28.81 23.79
C GLN A 99 21.67 -28.42 22.52
N GLU A 100 21.39 -29.36 21.62
CA GLU A 100 20.59 -29.12 20.41
C GLU A 100 19.13 -28.81 20.75
N GLN A 101 18.57 -29.51 21.74
CA GLN A 101 17.21 -29.23 22.24
C GLN A 101 17.11 -27.82 22.85
N ALA A 102 18.13 -27.37 23.59
CA ALA A 102 18.16 -26.02 24.16
C ALA A 102 18.19 -24.94 23.08
N LEU A 103 19.04 -25.10 22.05
CA LEU A 103 19.12 -24.16 20.92
C LEU A 103 17.80 -24.09 20.13
N ALA A 104 17.17 -25.23 19.90
CA ALA A 104 15.90 -25.30 19.19
C ALA A 104 14.75 -24.67 20.00
N LYS A 105 14.69 -24.91 21.33
CA LYS A 105 13.74 -24.24 22.24
C LYS A 105 13.90 -22.71 22.21
N MET A 106 15.14 -22.21 22.24
CA MET A 106 15.40 -20.77 22.12
C MET A 106 14.96 -20.19 20.77
N ALA A 107 15.14 -20.93 19.67
CA ALA A 107 14.71 -20.51 18.35
C ALA A 107 13.17 -20.38 18.25
N ILE A 108 12.45 -21.36 18.80
CA ILE A 108 10.98 -21.33 18.87
C ILE A 108 10.48 -20.21 19.78
N GLU A 109 11.08 -20.02 20.95
CA GLU A 109 10.70 -18.94 21.86
C GLU A 109 10.88 -17.56 21.18
N LYS A 110 11.98 -17.39 20.44
CA LYS A 110 12.20 -16.19 19.63
C LYS A 110 11.11 -16.03 18.56
N GLN A 111 10.71 -17.09 17.88
CA GLN A 111 9.62 -17.05 16.90
C GLN A 111 8.26 -16.74 17.54
N LYS A 112 7.93 -17.32 18.71
CA LYS A 112 6.72 -17.00 19.49
C LYS A 112 6.69 -15.53 19.89
N LYS A 113 7.81 -15.00 20.39
CA LYS A 113 7.92 -13.56 20.72
C LYS A 113 7.75 -12.66 19.51
N LEU A 114 8.26 -13.08 18.34
CA LEU A 114 8.02 -12.37 17.10
C LEU A 114 6.53 -12.40 16.73
N LEU A 115 5.87 -13.56 16.84
CA LEU A 115 4.45 -13.75 16.56
C LEU A 115 3.57 -12.84 17.43
N GLU A 116 3.89 -12.74 18.72
CA GLU A 116 3.26 -11.80 19.66
C GLU A 116 3.38 -10.34 19.21
N ILE A 117 4.55 -9.95 18.69
CA ILE A 117 4.73 -8.59 18.14
C ILE A 117 3.86 -8.40 16.89
N VAL A 118 3.71 -9.42 16.04
CA VAL A 118 2.77 -9.40 14.90
C VAL A 118 1.37 -9.15 15.40
N LYS A 119 0.87 -9.98 16.31
CA LYS A 119 -0.50 -9.88 16.82
C LYS A 119 -0.79 -8.49 17.38
N LYS A 120 0.16 -7.92 18.12
CA LYS A 120 0.01 -6.58 18.73
C LYS A 120 0.12 -5.43 17.73
N LYS A 121 0.92 -5.58 16.66
CA LYS A 121 1.24 -4.48 15.74
C LYS A 121 0.57 -4.57 14.38
N ALA A 122 0.11 -5.74 13.97
CA ALA A 122 -0.58 -5.95 12.72
C ALA A 122 -1.99 -5.36 12.83
N LYS A 123 -2.07 -4.06 12.57
CA LYS A 123 -3.34 -3.41 12.29
C LYS A 123 -3.62 -3.64 10.81
N VAL A 124 -4.81 -4.12 10.49
CA VAL A 124 -5.23 -4.17 9.09
C VAL A 124 -5.33 -2.75 8.57
N GLY A 125 -4.76 -2.54 7.40
CA GLY A 125 -4.82 -1.27 6.70
C GLY A 125 -6.27 -0.85 6.41
N LEU A 126 -6.46 0.30 5.78
CA LEU A 126 -7.78 0.88 5.57
C LEU A 126 -8.69 0.13 4.57
N GLY A 127 -8.38 -1.10 4.13
CA GLY A 127 -9.11 -1.76 3.05
C GLY A 127 -8.85 -1.13 1.68
N ARG A 128 -7.60 -0.73 1.44
CA ARG A 128 -7.21 -0.09 0.18
C ARG A 128 -7.28 -1.08 -0.97
N ILE A 129 -7.93 -0.68 -2.06
CA ILE A 129 -7.92 -1.36 -3.35
C ILE A 129 -6.99 -0.59 -4.29
N ALA A 130 -6.02 -1.30 -4.88
CA ALA A 130 -5.13 -0.72 -5.86
C ALA A 130 -5.80 -0.78 -7.24
N LEU A 131 -5.96 0.38 -7.88
CA LEU A 131 -6.55 0.54 -9.21
C LEU A 131 -5.56 1.27 -10.12
N ASP A 132 -5.44 0.84 -11.37
CA ASP A 132 -4.66 1.53 -12.41
C ASP A 132 -5.57 2.47 -13.19
N ILE A 133 -5.88 3.60 -12.56
CA ILE A 133 -6.76 4.61 -13.15
C ILE A 133 -6.01 5.34 -14.27
N PRO A 134 -6.55 5.38 -15.50
CA PRO A 134 -5.96 6.13 -16.60
C PRO A 134 -6.09 7.64 -16.37
N ASP A 135 -5.26 8.43 -17.05
CA ASP A 135 -5.21 9.89 -16.86
C ASP A 135 -6.49 10.62 -17.32
N SER A 136 -7.37 10.00 -18.11
CA SER A 136 -8.61 10.62 -18.62
C SER A 136 -9.87 9.84 -18.27
N LEU A 137 -10.97 10.57 -18.06
CA LEU A 137 -12.28 9.99 -17.73
C LEU A 137 -12.84 9.09 -18.84
N GLU A 138 -12.60 9.44 -20.10
CA GLU A 138 -13.04 8.63 -21.24
C GLU A 138 -12.37 7.25 -21.26
N LYS A 139 -11.07 7.20 -20.97
CA LYS A 139 -10.34 5.94 -20.83
C LYS A 139 -10.80 5.17 -19.60
N LEU A 140 -11.10 5.87 -18.51
CA LEU A 140 -11.62 5.24 -17.30
C LEU A 140 -12.94 4.55 -17.60
N LYS A 141 -13.88 5.18 -18.30
CA LYS A 141 -15.21 4.61 -18.59
C LYS A 141 -15.17 3.16 -19.11
N ASN A 142 -14.21 2.86 -19.99
CA ASN A 142 -14.05 1.54 -20.62
C ASN A 142 -12.92 0.70 -19.98
N SER A 143 -12.33 1.15 -18.88
CA SER A 143 -11.28 0.42 -18.16
C SER A 143 -11.88 -0.70 -17.32
N SER A 144 -11.14 -1.80 -17.17
CA SER A 144 -11.44 -2.84 -16.17
C SER A 144 -11.47 -2.31 -14.74
N ASP A 145 -10.79 -1.18 -14.50
CA ASP A 145 -10.69 -0.56 -13.17
C ASP A 145 -11.82 0.46 -12.91
N ASN A 146 -12.76 0.61 -13.85
CA ASN A 146 -14.04 1.26 -13.60
C ASN A 146 -14.98 0.32 -12.86
N ILE A 147 -14.61 0.03 -11.62
CA ILE A 147 -15.32 -0.93 -10.78
C ILE A 147 -16.65 -0.35 -10.29
N GLU A 148 -17.60 -1.24 -10.05
CA GLU A 148 -18.84 -0.92 -9.34
C GLU A 148 -18.53 -0.55 -7.88
N LEU A 149 -19.23 0.47 -7.40
CA LEU A 149 -19.12 0.96 -6.03
C LEU A 149 -19.99 0.13 -5.08
N GLN A 150 -19.64 0.24 -3.81
CA GLN A 150 -20.36 -0.29 -2.68
C GLN A 150 -20.69 0.83 -1.70
N ASP A 151 -21.71 0.61 -0.90
CA ASP A 151 -22.02 1.48 0.22
C ASP A 151 -20.80 1.62 1.15
N GLY A 152 -20.51 2.87 1.53
CA GLY A 152 -19.37 3.23 2.36
C GLY A 152 -18.03 3.33 1.63
N ASP A 153 -17.98 3.15 0.30
CA ASP A 153 -16.72 3.34 -0.44
C ASP A 153 -16.22 4.79 -0.30
N PHE A 154 -14.91 4.91 -0.10
CA PHE A 154 -14.22 6.18 0.01
C PHE A 154 -13.16 6.31 -1.08
N ILE A 155 -13.27 7.38 -1.85
CA ILE A 155 -12.38 7.72 -2.95
C ILE A 155 -11.68 9.03 -2.60
N TYR A 156 -10.36 9.07 -2.77
CA TYR A 156 -9.58 10.30 -2.66
C TYR A 156 -8.68 10.45 -3.88
N ILE A 157 -8.79 11.57 -4.57
CA ILE A 157 -7.96 11.90 -5.73
C ILE A 157 -6.94 12.97 -5.30
N PRO A 158 -5.65 12.64 -5.24
CA PRO A 158 -4.64 13.61 -4.84
C PRO A 158 -4.36 14.63 -5.95
N ALA A 159 -3.75 15.75 -5.58
CA ALA A 159 -3.10 16.65 -6.52
C ALA A 159 -1.86 16.01 -7.13
N LYS A 160 -1.50 16.46 -8.34
CA LYS A 160 -0.36 15.99 -9.12
C LYS A 160 0.94 16.31 -8.40
N PRO A 161 1.62 15.28 -7.85
CA PRO A 161 2.90 15.50 -7.21
C PRO A 161 3.96 15.79 -8.29
N ASN A 162 4.90 16.66 -7.98
CA ASN A 162 6.02 17.01 -8.86
C ASN A 162 7.35 16.42 -8.37
N TYR A 163 7.30 15.33 -7.59
CA TYR A 163 8.47 14.73 -6.95
C TYR A 163 8.47 13.19 -7.02
N ILE A 164 9.64 12.62 -6.75
CA ILE A 164 9.91 11.23 -6.43
C ILE A 164 10.48 11.18 -5.03
N LEU A 165 10.02 10.26 -4.19
CA LEU A 165 10.54 10.08 -2.85
C LEU A 165 11.60 8.98 -2.84
N VAL A 166 12.76 9.20 -2.19
CA VAL A 166 13.80 8.17 -2.07
C VAL A 166 14.13 7.92 -0.59
N LEU A 167 13.94 6.69 -0.13
CA LEU A 167 14.05 6.30 1.29
C LEU A 167 14.98 5.11 1.51
N GLY A 168 15.50 5.03 2.74
CA GLY A 168 16.20 3.84 3.26
C GLY A 168 17.72 3.87 3.06
N GLY A 169 18.28 2.76 2.56
CA GLY A 169 19.71 2.48 2.40
C GLY A 169 20.41 3.30 1.32
N VAL A 170 20.15 4.60 1.23
CA VAL A 170 20.79 5.56 0.32
C VAL A 170 21.61 6.58 1.11
N TYR A 171 22.56 7.24 0.45
CA TYR A 171 23.39 8.27 1.11
C TYR A 171 22.55 9.43 1.62
N ASN A 172 21.62 9.95 0.81
CA ASN A 172 20.71 11.02 1.20
C ASN A 172 19.23 10.62 0.99
N GLN A 173 18.43 10.62 2.06
CA GLN A 173 17.00 10.32 1.98
C GLN A 173 16.23 11.63 1.77
N ILE A 174 15.70 11.84 0.56
CA ILE A 174 15.09 13.11 0.17
C ILE A 174 14.03 12.93 -0.93
N SER A 175 13.18 13.94 -1.08
CA SER A 175 12.31 14.10 -2.25
C SER A 175 13.05 14.82 -3.37
N LEU A 176 13.09 14.22 -4.55
CA LEU A 176 13.69 14.80 -5.75
C LEU A 176 12.60 15.26 -6.71
N PRO A 177 12.76 16.40 -7.41
CA PRO A 177 11.82 16.80 -8.43
C PRO A 177 11.66 15.74 -9.53
N TYR A 178 10.42 15.46 -9.92
CA TYR A 178 10.11 14.56 -11.01
C TYR A 178 10.64 15.12 -12.32
N ARG A 179 11.34 14.28 -13.08
CA ARG A 179 11.81 14.57 -14.44
C ARG A 179 11.36 13.46 -15.38
N LYS A 180 10.68 13.86 -16.46
CA LYS A 180 10.15 12.93 -17.47
C LYS A 180 11.25 12.05 -18.05
N GLY A 181 11.00 10.74 -18.11
CA GLY A 181 11.91 9.74 -18.68
C GLY A 181 13.10 9.36 -17.80
N LYS A 182 13.23 9.91 -16.58
CA LYS A 182 14.30 9.52 -15.65
C LYS A 182 13.99 8.19 -14.99
N THR A 183 15.04 7.38 -14.83
CA THR A 183 14.95 6.01 -14.35
C THR A 183 15.29 5.90 -12.87
N ILE A 184 15.00 4.74 -12.27
CA ILE A 184 15.43 4.41 -10.90
C ILE A 184 16.93 4.66 -10.72
N LYS A 185 17.77 4.20 -11.66
CA LYS A 185 19.22 4.42 -11.64
C LYS A 185 19.58 5.90 -11.53
N TRP A 186 18.87 6.76 -12.26
CA TRP A 186 19.13 8.19 -12.25
C TRP A 186 18.84 8.78 -10.88
N TYR A 187 17.66 8.55 -10.31
CA TYR A 187 17.29 9.08 -8.99
C TYR A 187 18.18 8.52 -7.87
N LEU A 188 18.55 7.24 -7.93
CA LEU A 188 19.50 6.67 -6.97
C LEU A 188 20.87 7.35 -7.03
N LYS A 189 21.34 7.72 -8.23
CA LYS A 189 22.59 8.48 -8.38
C LYS A 189 22.47 9.89 -7.79
N GLU A 190 21.36 10.58 -8.00
CA GLU A 190 21.15 11.94 -7.47
C GLU A 190 21.15 11.99 -5.93
N VAL A 191 20.80 10.87 -5.26
CA VAL A 191 20.90 10.75 -3.81
C VAL A 191 22.25 10.23 -3.30
N GLY A 192 23.27 10.17 -4.17
CA GLY A 192 24.61 9.69 -3.86
C GLY A 192 24.80 8.18 -3.97
N GLY A 193 23.80 7.44 -4.45
CA GLY A 193 23.83 5.99 -4.60
C GLY A 193 23.33 5.22 -3.39
N LEU A 194 23.47 3.90 -3.47
CA LEU A 194 23.15 2.96 -2.40
C LEU A 194 24.32 2.91 -1.40
N LYS A 195 24.01 2.81 -0.10
CA LYS A 195 25.02 2.56 0.93
C LYS A 195 25.49 1.11 0.89
N ASP A 196 26.63 0.82 1.51
CA ASP A 196 27.21 -0.53 1.53
C ASP A 196 26.30 -1.56 2.19
N TYR A 197 25.58 -1.17 3.24
CA TYR A 197 24.61 -2.00 3.94
C TYR A 197 23.21 -2.03 3.29
N ALA A 198 23.06 -1.56 2.05
CA ALA A 198 21.78 -1.60 1.35
C ALA A 198 21.51 -3.00 0.77
N LYS A 199 20.28 -3.50 0.92
CA LYS A 199 19.86 -4.74 0.25
C LYS A 199 19.54 -4.45 -1.21
N LYS A 200 20.57 -4.55 -2.05
CA LYS A 200 20.52 -4.19 -3.49
C LYS A 200 19.56 -5.05 -4.31
N ASP A 201 19.17 -6.23 -3.83
CA ASP A 201 18.24 -7.14 -4.53
C ASP A 201 16.79 -7.00 -4.05
N ASP A 202 16.55 -6.20 -3.01
CA ASP A 202 15.24 -5.99 -2.40
C ASP A 202 14.74 -4.55 -2.55
N ILE A 203 15.16 -3.83 -3.61
CA ILE A 203 14.64 -2.48 -3.86
C ILE A 203 13.17 -2.58 -4.28
N TYR A 204 12.35 -1.70 -3.71
CA TYR A 204 10.92 -1.59 -4.02
C TYR A 204 10.61 -0.24 -4.65
N ILE A 205 9.78 -0.25 -5.68
CA ILE A 205 9.09 0.95 -6.16
C ILE A 205 7.66 0.91 -5.67
N ILE A 206 7.27 1.94 -4.92
CA ILE A 206 5.89 2.13 -4.49
C ILE A 206 5.29 3.16 -5.43
N LYS A 207 4.33 2.73 -6.24
CA LYS A 207 3.59 3.58 -7.17
C LYS A 207 2.65 4.50 -6.38
N ALA A 208 2.26 5.63 -6.96
CA ALA A 208 1.33 6.56 -6.30
C ALA A 208 -0.01 5.92 -5.89
N ASN A 209 -0.55 4.99 -6.69
CA ASN A 209 -1.73 4.19 -6.33
C ASN A 209 -1.49 3.11 -5.27
N GLY A 210 -0.26 3.01 -4.72
CA GLY A 210 0.11 2.09 -3.66
C GLY A 210 0.49 0.69 -4.12
N ARG A 211 0.55 0.44 -5.44
CA ARG A 211 1.14 -0.79 -5.97
C ARG A 211 2.63 -0.84 -5.67
N VAL A 212 3.15 -2.05 -5.51
CA VAL A 212 4.57 -2.28 -5.21
C VAL A 212 5.19 -3.11 -6.32
N ILE A 213 6.30 -2.62 -6.89
CA ILE A 213 7.15 -3.35 -7.82
C ILE A 213 8.43 -3.71 -7.07
N SER A 214 8.79 -4.99 -7.06
CA SER A 214 10.00 -5.49 -6.40
C SER A 214 11.05 -5.85 -7.43
N GLN A 215 12.30 -5.45 -7.19
CA GLN A 215 13.44 -5.85 -8.02
C GLN A 215 13.59 -7.37 -8.12
N ARG A 216 13.43 -8.10 -7.00
CA ARG A 216 13.57 -9.56 -6.94
C ARG A 216 12.63 -10.30 -7.88
N ASN A 217 11.41 -9.79 -8.02
CA ASN A 217 10.35 -10.41 -8.82
C ASN A 217 10.19 -9.72 -10.18
N TYR A 218 11.10 -8.80 -10.52
CA TYR A 218 11.04 -8.13 -11.80
C TYR A 218 11.61 -9.07 -12.87
N GLU A 219 10.74 -9.56 -13.75
CA GLU A 219 11.13 -10.46 -14.83
C GLU A 219 12.09 -9.75 -15.77
N ASN A 220 13.38 -10.05 -15.62
CA ASN A 220 14.41 -9.69 -16.56
C ASN A 220 14.22 -10.55 -17.82
N PHE A 221 13.32 -10.15 -18.71
CA PHE A 221 13.27 -10.76 -20.03
C PHE A 221 14.48 -10.31 -20.83
N ALA A 222 15.59 -11.01 -20.66
CA ALA A 222 16.89 -10.64 -21.19
C ALA A 222 16.88 -10.40 -22.72
N PHE A 223 16.01 -11.09 -23.47
CA PHE A 223 15.94 -10.96 -24.93
C PHE A 223 14.52 -11.15 -25.46
N TYR A 224 14.08 -10.24 -26.32
CA TYR A 224 12.96 -10.48 -27.23
C TYR A 224 13.30 -9.99 -28.63
N TRP A 225 12.86 -10.77 -29.61
CA TRP A 225 12.96 -10.43 -31.02
C TRP A 225 11.70 -9.64 -31.41
N ASP A 226 11.89 -8.40 -31.88
CA ASP A 226 10.84 -7.59 -32.50
C ASP A 226 11.44 -6.97 -33.77
N ASP A 227 10.78 -7.14 -34.91
CA ASP A 227 11.20 -6.67 -36.23
C ASP A 227 12.70 -6.89 -36.57
N ASN A 228 13.19 -8.13 -36.41
CA ASN A 228 14.60 -8.50 -36.66
C ASN A 228 15.65 -7.68 -35.88
N LYS A 229 15.24 -7.00 -34.80
CA LYS A 229 16.14 -6.33 -33.85
C LYS A 229 16.17 -7.13 -32.55
N LEU A 230 17.38 -7.40 -32.07
CA LEU A 230 17.61 -7.92 -30.73
C LEU A 230 17.31 -6.81 -29.73
N ASN A 231 16.17 -6.87 -29.05
CA ASN A 231 15.83 -5.95 -27.99
C ASN A 231 16.26 -6.53 -26.64
N PHE A 232 17.03 -5.74 -25.90
CA PHE A 232 17.48 -6.10 -24.56
C PHE A 232 16.35 -5.86 -23.56
N GLY A 233 16.13 -6.84 -22.68
CA GLY A 233 15.31 -6.66 -21.49
C GLY A 233 15.70 -5.42 -20.73
N LYS A 234 14.71 -4.60 -20.39
CA LYS A 234 14.95 -3.44 -19.53
C LYS A 234 15.22 -3.93 -18.12
N ASP A 235 16.47 -3.86 -17.67
CA ASP A 235 16.87 -4.06 -16.28
C ASP A 235 16.00 -3.24 -15.32
N PHE A 236 15.74 -3.73 -14.11
CA PHE A 236 14.93 -3.04 -13.09
C PHE A 236 15.37 -1.58 -12.92
N TYR A 237 16.67 -1.31 -12.84
CA TYR A 237 17.19 0.06 -12.67
C TYR A 237 16.89 1.01 -13.86
N SER A 238 16.53 0.46 -15.02
CA SER A 238 16.15 1.21 -16.21
C SER A 238 14.65 1.56 -16.27
N LEU A 239 13.84 1.06 -15.33
CA LEU A 239 12.45 1.44 -15.18
C LEU A 239 12.32 2.96 -15.00
N GLN A 240 11.42 3.56 -15.78
CA GLN A 240 11.08 4.97 -15.66
C GLN A 240 10.06 5.15 -14.54
N LEU A 241 10.30 6.13 -13.68
CA LEU A 241 9.36 6.48 -12.62
C LEU A 241 8.34 7.50 -13.11
N GLU A 242 7.20 7.54 -12.44
CA GLU A 242 6.16 8.52 -12.60
C GLU A 242 6.04 9.40 -11.35
N GLN A 243 5.37 10.53 -11.51
CA GLN A 243 5.07 11.49 -10.45
C GLN A 243 4.50 10.82 -9.20
N GLY A 244 5.10 11.07 -8.04
CA GLY A 244 4.62 10.53 -6.76
C GLY A 244 5.05 9.10 -6.48
N ASP A 245 5.81 8.46 -7.37
CA ASP A 245 6.44 7.18 -7.05
C ASP A 245 7.50 7.36 -5.94
N ALA A 246 7.72 6.30 -5.18
CA ALA A 246 8.76 6.24 -4.16
C ALA A 246 9.71 5.07 -4.41
N ILE A 247 11.02 5.31 -4.28
CA ILE A 247 12.06 4.29 -4.23
C ILE A 247 12.35 3.98 -2.77
N VAL A 248 12.13 2.72 -2.38
CA VAL A 248 12.44 2.24 -1.04
C VAL A 248 13.57 1.23 -1.13
N VAL A 249 14.70 1.58 -0.51
CA VAL A 249 15.89 0.73 -0.44
C VAL A 249 15.98 0.15 0.97
N PRO A 250 15.72 -1.13 1.20
CA PRO A 250 15.88 -1.73 2.51
C PRO A 250 17.36 -1.77 2.93
N THR A 251 17.59 -1.78 4.24
CA THR A 251 18.92 -2.02 4.79
C THR A 251 19.11 -3.49 5.14
N GLU A 252 20.36 -3.93 5.23
CA GLU A 252 20.77 -5.28 5.64
C GLU A 252 20.45 -5.61 7.09
N MET A 253 19.97 -4.63 7.86
CA MET A 253 19.30 -4.94 9.12
C MET A 253 18.28 -6.05 8.86
N LYS A 254 18.39 -7.16 9.61
CA LYS A 254 17.45 -8.28 9.58
C LYS A 254 16.12 -7.82 10.18
N ILE A 255 15.47 -6.87 9.53
CA ILE A 255 14.09 -6.49 9.78
C ILE A 255 13.30 -7.78 9.55
N PRO A 256 12.61 -8.32 10.57
CA PRO A 256 11.80 -9.52 10.41
C PRO A 256 10.87 -9.36 9.22
N ILE A 257 10.70 -10.40 8.40
CA ILE A 257 9.88 -10.45 7.16
C ILE A 257 8.51 -9.76 7.35
N LEU A 258 8.02 -9.80 8.57
CA LEU A 258 6.79 -9.22 9.08
C LEU A 258 6.64 -7.68 9.05
N TRP A 259 7.72 -6.92 8.87
CA TRP A 259 7.61 -5.45 8.79
C TRP A 259 7.45 -4.96 7.35
N ARG A 260 7.50 -5.84 6.35
CA ARG A 260 7.22 -5.48 4.95
C ARG A 260 5.80 -4.92 4.75
N PRO A 261 4.74 -5.48 5.38
CA PRO A 261 3.42 -4.84 5.47
C PRO A 261 3.43 -3.50 6.21
N LEU A 262 4.22 -3.35 7.28
CA LEU A 262 4.34 -2.08 8.02
C LEU A 262 5.01 -0.96 7.20
N ILE A 263 5.83 -1.27 6.19
CA ILE A 263 6.37 -0.27 5.24
C ILE A 263 5.27 0.26 4.30
N LYS A 264 4.30 -0.60 3.94
CA LYS A 264 3.07 -0.19 3.23
C LYS A 264 2.24 0.76 4.11
N ASP A 265 2.22 0.54 5.42
CA ASP A 265 1.55 1.43 6.38
C ASP A 265 2.36 2.72 6.66
N ILE A 266 3.70 2.69 6.63
CA ILE A 266 4.55 3.89 6.74
C ILE A 266 4.40 4.78 5.50
N THR A 267 4.26 4.20 4.30
CA THR A 267 3.89 4.99 3.11
C THR A 267 2.47 5.50 3.21
N GLN A 268 1.55 4.75 3.81
CA GLN A 268 0.22 5.23 4.16
C GLN A 268 0.29 6.39 5.18
N ILE A 269 1.22 6.37 6.13
CA ILE A 269 1.48 7.46 7.10
C ILE A 269 2.18 8.66 6.44
N ILE A 270 3.05 8.49 5.44
CA ILE A 270 3.69 9.60 4.71
C ILE A 270 2.68 10.27 3.77
N PHE A 271 1.88 9.48 3.04
CA PHE A 271 0.78 9.99 2.23
C PHE A 271 -0.34 10.58 3.10
N GLN A 272 -0.61 10.00 4.28
CA GLN A 272 -1.53 10.56 5.27
C GLN A 272 -0.97 11.81 5.93
N ALA A 273 0.32 11.89 6.25
CA ALA A 273 0.94 13.09 6.83
C ALA A 273 0.89 14.26 5.85
N LEU A 274 1.12 13.99 4.56
CA LEU A 274 0.97 14.97 3.48
C LEU A 274 -0.50 15.37 3.26
N SER A 275 -1.45 14.42 3.30
CA SER A 275 -2.88 14.75 3.15
C SER A 275 -3.50 15.38 4.41
N THR A 276 -3.06 15.02 5.62
CA THR A 276 -3.49 15.65 6.89
C THR A 276 -2.89 17.04 7.07
N ALA A 277 -1.66 17.30 6.61
CA ALA A 277 -1.10 18.66 6.60
C ALA A 277 -1.87 19.58 5.62
N VAL A 278 -2.37 19.04 4.51
CA VAL A 278 -3.23 19.76 3.56
C VAL A 278 -4.67 19.91 4.08
N LEU A 279 -5.22 18.92 4.79
CA LEU A 279 -6.54 18.98 5.44
C LEU A 279 -6.55 19.95 6.65
N ALA A 280 -5.46 20.01 7.43
CA ALA A 280 -5.35 20.89 8.60
C ALA A 280 -5.03 22.35 8.25
N SER A 281 -4.62 22.65 7.00
CA SER A 281 -4.40 24.02 6.51
C SER A 281 -5.59 24.59 5.75
N ARG A 282 -6.67 23.82 5.56
CA ARG A 282 -7.91 24.23 4.88
C ARG A 282 -9.19 24.06 5.73
N LEU A 283 -9.03 23.78 7.02
CA LEU A 283 -10.05 23.94 8.07
C LEU A 283 -9.58 25.08 8.99
#